data_AF-A0A800IMB9-F1
#
_entry.id   AF-A0A800IMB9-F1
#
_cell.length_a   1.000
_cell.length_b   1.000
_cell.length_c   1.000
_cell.angle_alpha   90.00
_cell.angle_beta   90.00
_cell.angle_gamma   90.00
#
_symmetry.space_group_name_H-M   'P 1'
#
loop_
_entity.id
_entity.type
_entity.pdbx_description
1 polymer ?
#
loop_
_entity_poly.entity_id
_entity_poly.type
_entity_poly.pdbx_seq_one_letter_code
_entity_poly.pdbx_strand_id
1 'polypeptide(L)'
;PPLGLRQVASFLKTIDLLLCNDTGILHLAAAVRTPTLSFHAISDPALWKPVGSRHVALYTAGGDISGIDVNKVLEVIHGGIDNLKIGRSLPNGLAI
;
A
#
# COMPACT_ATOMS: atom_id res chain seq x y z
N PRO A 1 -16.06 0.47 -13.77
CA PRO A 1 -14.74 0.05 -14.30
C PRO A 1 -14.98 -0.83 -15.55
N PRO A 2 -14.18 -0.71 -16.61
CA PRO A 2 -14.36 -1.51 -17.82
C PRO A 2 -14.11 -3.01 -17.59
N LEU A 3 -13.41 -3.38 -16.51
CA LEU A 3 -13.21 -4.75 -16.04
C LEU A 3 -14.08 -5.04 -14.82
N GLY A 4 -14.56 -6.28 -14.71
CA GLY A 4 -15.29 -6.76 -13.53
C GLY A 4 -14.38 -6.89 -12.31
N LEU A 5 -14.94 -6.69 -11.11
CA LEU A 5 -14.17 -6.71 -9.86
C LEU A 5 -13.34 -7.99 -9.67
N ARG A 6 -13.91 -9.14 -10.05
CA ARG A 6 -13.22 -10.45 -9.98
C ARG A 6 -12.02 -10.54 -10.94
N GLN A 7 -12.12 -9.93 -12.12
CA GLN A 7 -11.00 -9.92 -13.08
C GLN A 7 -9.85 -9.06 -12.54
N VAL A 8 -10.18 -7.89 -11.99
CA VAL A 8 -9.17 -7.02 -11.37
C VAL A 8 -8.54 -7.70 -10.15
N ALA A 9 -9.33 -8.32 -9.28
CA ALA A 9 -8.84 -9.08 -8.14
C ALA A 9 -7.91 -10.23 -8.55
N SER A 10 -8.25 -10.94 -9.64
CA SER A 10 -7.40 -12.01 -10.18
C SER A 10 -6.06 -11.47 -10.68
N PHE A 11 -6.05 -10.32 -11.34
CA PHE A 11 -4.81 -9.67 -11.78
C PHE A 11 -3.98 -9.15 -10.61
N LEU A 12 -4.61 -8.50 -9.64
CA LEU A 12 -3.93 -8.02 -8.43
C LEU A 12 -3.26 -9.18 -7.67
N LYS A 13 -3.88 -10.36 -7.62
CA LYS A 13 -3.30 -11.53 -6.96
C LYS A 13 -1.96 -11.98 -7.57
N THR A 14 -1.65 -11.60 -8.82
CA THR A 14 -0.44 -12.03 -9.51
C THR A 14 0.71 -11.03 -9.44
N ILE A 15 0.50 -9.81 -8.95
CA ILE A 15 1.57 -8.80 -8.88
C ILE A 15 2.34 -8.90 -7.57
N ASP A 16 3.62 -8.52 -7.60
CA ASP A 16 4.49 -8.56 -6.42
C ASP A 16 4.19 -7.46 -5.39
N LEU A 17 3.68 -6.31 -5.84
CA LEU A 17 3.38 -5.15 -5.02
C LEU A 17 2.44 -4.20 -5.78
N LEU A 18 1.42 -3.68 -5.09
CA LEU A 18 0.61 -2.55 -5.58
C LEU A 18 1.05 -1.25 -4.88
N LEU A 19 1.39 -0.23 -5.66
CA LEU A 19 1.47 1.16 -5.20
C LEU A 19 0.18 1.88 -5.60
N CYS A 20 -0.51 2.53 -4.67
CA CYS A 20 -1.78 3.22 -4.96
C CYS A 20 -2.09 4.34 -3.95
N ASN A 21 -3.02 5.23 -4.26
CA ASN A 21 -3.63 6.10 -3.26
C ASN A 21 -4.74 5.35 -2.47
N ASP A 22 -5.27 5.99 -1.42
CA ASP A 22 -6.36 5.47 -0.60
C ASP A 22 -7.68 5.33 -1.39
N THR A 23 -7.96 4.13 -1.92
CA THR A 23 -9.16 3.84 -2.73
C THR A 23 -9.60 2.38 -2.56
N GLY A 24 -10.79 2.04 -3.06
CA GLY A 24 -11.29 0.66 -3.05
C GLY A 24 -10.35 -0.38 -3.68
N ILE A 25 -9.48 0.00 -4.62
CA ILE A 25 -8.53 -0.94 -5.23
C ILE A 25 -7.42 -1.37 -4.28
N LEU A 26 -7.01 -0.49 -3.37
CA LEU A 26 -6.06 -0.78 -2.30
C LEU A 26 -6.60 -1.91 -1.40
N HIS A 27 -7.87 -1.80 -1.00
CA HIS A 27 -8.55 -2.81 -0.21
C HIS A 27 -8.74 -4.12 -0.98
N LEU A 28 -9.08 -4.04 -2.27
CA LEU A 28 -9.23 -5.23 -3.10
C LEU A 28 -7.91 -6.01 -3.21
N ALA A 29 -6.80 -5.31 -3.43
CA ALA A 29 -5.46 -5.92 -3.50
C ALA A 29 -5.08 -6.58 -2.17
N ALA A 30 -5.30 -5.89 -1.06
CA ALA A 30 -5.05 -6.46 0.27
C ALA A 30 -5.93 -7.69 0.55
N ALA A 31 -7.20 -7.68 0.13
CA ALA A 31 -8.12 -8.81 0.30
C ALA A 31 -7.67 -10.07 -0.45
N VAL A 32 -6.99 -9.92 -1.59
CA VAL A 32 -6.37 -11.04 -2.31
C VAL A 32 -4.92 -11.31 -1.90
N ARG A 33 -4.47 -10.71 -0.79
CA ARG A 33 -3.15 -10.87 -0.15
C ARG A 33 -1.96 -10.34 -0.96
N THR A 34 -2.22 -9.50 -1.95
CA THR A 34 -1.17 -8.74 -2.65
C THR A 34 -0.54 -7.76 -1.67
N PRO A 35 0.80 -7.70 -1.56
CA PRO A 35 1.47 -6.64 -0.84
C PRO A 35 1.06 -5.27 -1.37
N THR A 36 0.82 -4.30 -0.49
CA THR A 36 0.40 -2.96 -0.90
C THR A 36 1.20 -1.87 -0.18
N LEU A 37 1.46 -0.79 -0.91
CA LEU A 37 1.97 0.47 -0.37
C LEU A 37 1.01 1.59 -0.78
N SER A 38 0.49 2.35 0.18
CA SER A 38 -0.37 3.50 -0.10
C SER A 38 0.24 4.85 0.21
N PHE A 39 -0.23 5.87 -0.49
CA PHE A 39 0.15 7.26 -0.27
C PHE A 39 -1.04 8.06 0.27
N HIS A 40 -0.83 8.78 1.37
CA HIS A 40 -1.85 9.54 2.07
C HIS A 40 -1.36 10.97 2.37
N ALA A 41 -2.26 11.94 2.31
CA ALA A 41 -2.00 13.32 2.72
C ALA A 41 -3.20 13.96 3.41
N ILE A 42 -4.41 13.55 3.02
CA ILE A 42 -5.68 14.05 3.55
C ILE A 42 -6.31 13.03 4.49
N SER A 43 -6.45 11.77 4.08
CA SER A 43 -7.02 10.71 4.89
C SER A 43 -5.99 10.13 5.86
N ASP A 44 -6.41 9.91 7.11
CA ASP A 44 -5.58 9.24 8.12
C ASP A 44 -5.51 7.72 7.80
N PRO A 45 -4.33 7.17 7.47
CA PRO A 45 -4.18 5.75 7.22
C PRO A 45 -4.49 4.90 8.46
N ALA A 46 -4.41 5.43 9.68
CA ALA A 46 -4.81 4.69 10.88
C ALA A 46 -6.31 4.32 10.87
N LEU A 47 -7.13 5.10 10.15
CA LEU A 47 -8.57 4.87 10.00
C LEU A 47 -8.90 4.06 8.74
N TRP A 48 -8.22 4.34 7.64
CA TRP A 48 -8.65 3.88 6.30
C TRP A 48 -7.74 2.84 5.67
N LYS A 49 -6.59 2.50 6.25
CA LYS A 49 -5.72 1.48 5.67
C LYS A 49 -6.39 0.10 5.56
N PRO A 50 -6.04 -0.71 4.55
CA PRO A 50 -6.58 -2.05 4.44
C PRO A 50 -6.20 -2.94 5.63
N VAL A 51 -7.11 -3.86 5.95
CA VAL A 51 -6.90 -4.86 7.01
C VAL A 51 -5.83 -5.87 6.57
N GLY A 52 -4.85 -6.12 7.45
CA GLY A 52 -3.83 -7.15 7.28
C GLY A 52 -2.40 -6.64 7.49
N SER A 53 -1.44 -7.56 7.49
CA SER A 53 -0.01 -7.25 7.77
C SER A 53 0.84 -7.02 6.53
N ARG A 54 0.24 -7.01 5.34
CA ARG A 54 0.93 -6.92 4.04
C ARG A 54 0.81 -5.53 3.43
N HIS A 55 0.69 -4.52 4.28
CA HIS A 55 0.41 -3.16 3.89
C HIS A 55 1.30 -2.17 4.61
N VAL A 56 1.70 -1.12 3.89
CA VAL A 56 2.45 0.04 4.37
C VAL A 56 1.76 1.29 3.86
N ALA A 57 1.51 2.26 4.72
CA ALA A 57 1.07 3.58 4.28
C ALA A 57 2.20 4.60 4.52
N LEU A 58 2.47 5.38 3.48
CA LEU A 58 3.28 6.59 3.58
C LEU A 58 2.31 7.77 3.67
N TYR A 59 2.48 8.57 4.71
CA TYR A 59 1.65 9.74 4.95
C TYR A 59 2.52 10.98 5.13
N THR A 60 2.04 12.08 4.57
CA THR A 60 2.62 13.41 4.73
C THR A 60 1.59 14.34 5.33
N ALA A 61 2.04 15.17 6.28
CA ALA A 61 1.19 16.17 6.91
C ALA A 61 0.95 17.36 5.96
N GLY A 62 -0.11 18.14 6.22
CA GLY A 62 -0.39 19.38 5.49
C GLY A 62 -1.23 19.23 4.23
N GLY A 63 -1.75 18.04 3.93
CA GLY A 63 -2.69 17.83 2.83
C GLY A 63 -2.07 17.79 1.44
N ASP A 64 -0.74 17.87 1.32
CA ASP A 64 -0.03 17.84 0.05
C ASP A 64 0.80 16.56 -0.09
N ILE A 65 0.39 15.69 -1.03
CA ILE A 65 1.04 14.41 -1.32
C ILE A 65 2.48 14.58 -1.82
N SER A 66 2.83 15.75 -2.34
CA SER A 66 4.18 16.05 -2.82
C SER A 66 5.23 16.01 -1.71
N GLY A 67 4.81 16.08 -0.44
CA GLY A 67 5.68 15.90 0.72
C GLY A 67 6.22 14.48 0.90
N ILE A 68 5.73 13.49 0.14
CA ILE A 68 6.29 12.13 0.11
C ILE A 68 7.41 12.07 -0.94
N ASP A 69 8.66 12.09 -0.48
CA ASP A 69 9.84 12.00 -1.34
C ASP A 69 9.94 10.62 -2.04
N VAL A 70 10.22 10.62 -3.34
CA VAL A 70 10.31 9.40 -4.15
C VAL A 70 11.45 8.49 -3.69
N ASN A 71 12.60 9.03 -3.28
CA ASN A 71 13.70 8.20 -2.75
C ASN A 71 13.26 7.50 -1.48
N LYS A 72 12.43 8.16 -0.67
CA LYS A 72 11.86 7.53 0.52
C LYS A 72 10.98 6.33 0.19
N VAL A 73 10.19 6.44 -0.87
CA VAL A 73 9.39 5.31 -1.38
C VAL A 73 10.30 4.16 -1.80
N LEU A 74 11.37 4.46 -2.54
CA LEU A 74 12.33 3.45 -3.00
C LEU A 74 13.06 2.75 -1.84
N GLU A 75 13.47 3.49 -0.81
CA GLU A 75 14.05 2.93 0.42
C GLU A 75 13.10 1.92 1.08
N VAL A 76 11.82 2.25 1.20
CA VAL A 76 10.80 1.40 1.83
C VAL A 76 10.59 0.13 1.00
N ILE A 77 10.53 0.25 -0.32
CA ILE A 77 10.36 -0.89 -1.24
C ILE A 77 11.57 -1.83 -1.16
N HIS A 78 12.77 -1.29 -1.35
CA HIS A 78 14.00 -2.10 -1.31
C HIS A 78 14.29 -2.67 0.08
N GLY A 79 13.89 -1.99 1.15
CA GLY A 79 14.14 -2.39 2.53
C GLY A 79 13.17 -3.45 3.08
N GLY A 80 12.09 -3.80 2.39
CA GLY A 80 11.20 -4.83 2.92
C GLY A 80 9.98 -5.26 2.14
N ILE A 81 9.98 -5.10 0.81
CA ILE A 81 8.97 -5.75 -0.05
C ILE A 81 8.87 -7.27 0.24
N ASP A 82 9.99 -7.94 0.49
CA ASP A 82 10.01 -9.38 0.81
C ASP A 82 9.36 -9.68 2.17
N ASN A 83 9.49 -8.78 3.14
CA ASN A 83 8.81 -8.90 4.43
C ASN A 83 7.28 -8.80 4.26
N LEU A 84 6.81 -7.87 3.40
CA LEU A 84 5.39 -7.75 3.08
C LEU A 84 4.86 -9.02 2.37
N LYS A 85 5.66 -9.65 1.50
CA LYS A 85 5.31 -10.92 0.84
C LYS A 85 5.14 -12.10 1.82
N ILE A 86 5.73 -12.04 3.01
CA ILE A 86 5.54 -13.06 4.06
C ILE A 86 4.63 -12.58 5.19
N GLY A 87 4.09 -11.36 5.11
CA GLY A 87 3.18 -10.80 6.12
C GLY A 87 3.88 -10.37 7.41
N ARG A 88 5.17 -10.04 7.32
CA ARG A 88 5.93 -9.40 8.41
C ARG A 88 5.92 -7.88 8.23
N SER A 89 5.83 -7.20 9.38
CA SER A 89 6.02 -5.76 9.46
C SER A 89 7.40 -5.36 8.95
N LEU A 90 7.51 -4.15 8.40
CA LEU A 90 8.81 -3.58 8.05
C LEU A 90 9.65 -3.34 9.31
N PRO A 91 10.98 -3.57 9.26
CA PRO A 91 11.86 -3.55 10.43
C PRO A 91 11.98 -2.18 11.13
N ASN A 92 11.55 -1.07 10.49
CA ASN A 92 11.80 0.28 10.98
C ASN A 92 10.55 1.14 11.20
N GLY A 93 9.37 0.56 11.44
CA GLY A 93 8.17 1.31 11.88
C GLY A 93 7.77 2.53 11.02
N LEU A 94 8.36 2.67 9.83
CA LEU A 94 8.22 3.83 8.98
C LEU A 94 7.09 3.58 8.00
N ALA A 95 5.93 3.39 8.61
CA ALA A 95 4.63 3.19 8.04
C ALA A 95 3.68 3.67 9.14
N ILE A 96 2.84 4.65 8.86
CA ILE A 96 1.75 5.00 9.76
C ILE A 96 0.56 4.10 9.42
#